data_AF-A0A432R9E1-F1
#
_entry.id   AF-A0A432R9E1-F1
#
_cell.length_a   1.000
_cell.length_b   1.000
_cell.length_c   1.000
_cell.angle_alpha   90.00
_cell.angle_beta   90.00
_cell.angle_gamma   90.00
#
_symmetry.space_group_name_H-M   'P 1'
#
loop_
_entity.id
_entity.type
_entity.pdbx_description
1 polymer ?
#
loop_
_entity_poly.entity_id
_entity_poly.type
_entity_poly.pdbx_seq_one_letter_code
_entity_poly.pdbx_strand_id
1 'polypeptide(L)'
;MLVKVFESSDIATGMKMVKEELGPDALILSTKTVHSGKLGRLGKKSFEITAATDSDWPDTENTPQAPITGTYNRSLQIQTPSP
;
A
#
# COMPACT_ATOMS: atom_id res chain seq x y z
N MET A 1 14.47 10.50 -3.70
CA MET A 1 13.60 9.38 -4.15
C MET A 1 14.39 8.28 -4.86
N LEU A 2 14.27 7.03 -4.39
CA LEU A 2 14.78 5.77 -4.98
C LEU A 2 13.60 4.82 -5.23
N VAL A 3 13.56 4.13 -6.39
CA VAL A 3 12.50 3.17 -6.75
C VAL A 3 13.12 1.84 -7.14
N LYS A 4 12.56 0.72 -6.64
CA LYS A 4 13.02 -0.63 -6.97
C LYS A 4 11.87 -1.62 -7.11
N VAL A 5 12.08 -2.63 -7.95
CA VAL A 5 11.16 -3.75 -8.17
C VAL A 5 11.73 -5.01 -7.51
N PHE A 6 10.87 -5.73 -6.79
CA PHE A 6 11.19 -6.96 -6.07
C PHE A 6 10.32 -8.09 -6.60
N GLU A 7 10.93 -9.21 -7.01
CA GLU A 7 10.21 -10.42 -7.38
C GLU A 7 10.34 -11.49 -6.28
N SER A 8 9.22 -12.11 -5.90
CA SER A 8 9.19 -13.14 -4.85
C SER A 8 8.16 -14.22 -5.13
N SER A 9 8.31 -15.39 -4.48
CA SER A 9 7.33 -16.48 -4.51
C SER A 9 6.02 -16.16 -3.80
N ASP A 10 6.11 -15.28 -2.80
CA ASP A 10 5.01 -14.89 -1.93
C ASP A 10 5.22 -13.46 -1.43
N ILE A 11 4.13 -12.83 -1.00
CA ILE A 11 4.13 -11.43 -0.58
C ILE A 11 4.98 -11.22 0.67
N ALA A 12 4.99 -12.16 1.64
CA ALA A 12 5.72 -11.98 2.88
C ALA A 12 7.23 -11.93 2.64
N THR A 13 7.74 -12.83 1.79
CA THR A 13 9.14 -12.82 1.35
C THR A 13 9.47 -11.54 0.60
N GLY A 14 8.60 -11.10 -0.32
CA GLY A 14 8.82 -9.85 -1.07
C GLY A 14 8.85 -8.62 -0.17
N MET A 15 7.93 -8.53 0.80
CA MET A 15 7.91 -7.45 1.80
C MET A 15 9.14 -7.45 2.71
N LYS A 16 9.68 -8.64 3.04
CA LYS A 16 10.94 -8.74 3.78
C LYS A 16 12.08 -8.13 2.97
N MET A 17 12.19 -8.45 1.69
CA MET A 17 13.21 -7.87 0.79
C MET A 17 13.08 -6.35 0.69
N VAL A 18 11.85 -5.83 0.57
CA VAL A 18 11.60 -4.37 0.55
C VAL A 18 12.14 -3.71 1.83
N LYS A 19 11.83 -4.25 3.00
CA LYS A 19 12.26 -3.68 4.29
C LYS A 19 13.77 -3.74 4.46
N GLU A 20 14.38 -4.87 4.08
CA GLU A 20 15.83 -5.06 4.19
C GLU A 20 16.61 -4.11 3.27
N GLU A 21 16.04 -3.75 2.11
CA GLU A 21 16.76 -2.95 1.12
C GLU A 21 16.37 -1.47 1.10
N LEU A 22 15.09 -1.13 1.24
CA LEU A 22 14.60 0.25 1.16
C LEU A 22 14.22 0.85 2.52
N GLY A 23 14.17 0.03 3.57
CA GLY A 23 13.76 0.46 4.91
C GLY A 23 12.28 0.22 5.22
N PRO A 24 11.88 0.38 6.49
CA PRO A 24 10.52 0.14 6.96
C PRO A 24 9.51 1.21 6.51
N ASP A 25 9.99 2.38 6.14
CA ASP A 25 9.28 3.57 5.64
C ASP A 25 9.03 3.53 4.12
N ALA A 26 9.51 2.48 3.44
CA ALA A 26 9.32 2.32 2.01
C ALA A 26 7.83 2.29 1.62
N LEU A 27 7.47 3.09 0.63
CA LEU A 27 6.15 3.18 0.04
C LEU A 27 5.99 2.14 -1.07
N ILE A 28 4.95 1.31 -0.97
CA ILE A 28 4.59 0.36 -2.03
C ILE A 28 3.77 1.08 -3.09
N LEU A 29 4.32 1.16 -4.31
CA LEU A 29 3.68 1.83 -5.45
C LEU A 29 2.72 0.89 -6.18
N SER A 30 3.13 -0.35 -6.39
CA SER A 30 2.29 -1.37 -7.02
C SER A 30 2.66 -2.77 -6.58
N THR A 31 1.67 -3.65 -6.62
CA THR A 31 1.87 -5.09 -6.49
C THR A 31 1.11 -5.79 -7.61
N LYS A 32 1.74 -6.76 -8.26
CA LYS A 32 1.08 -7.57 -9.28
C LYS A 32 1.51 -9.03 -9.18
N THR A 33 0.60 -9.93 -9.53
CA THR A 33 0.92 -11.34 -9.69
C THR A 33 1.49 -11.56 -11.09
N VAL A 34 2.63 -12.22 -11.18
CA VAL A 34 3.27 -12.62 -12.43
C VAL A 34 3.12 -14.14 -12.60
N HIS A 35 2.70 -14.57 -13.78
CA HIS A 35 2.60 -15.99 -14.11
C HIS A 35 3.67 -16.31 -15.15
N SER A 36 4.71 -17.03 -14.73
CA SER A 36 5.81 -17.39 -15.62
C SER A 36 5.56 -18.78 -16.19
N GLY A 37 5.11 -18.85 -17.44
CA GLY A 37 4.91 -20.11 -18.18
C GLY A 37 4.77 -19.89 -19.68
N LYS A 38 5.71 -20.40 -20.47
CA LYS A 38 5.76 -20.14 -21.93
C LYS A 38 4.86 -21.06 -22.76
N LEU A 39 4.38 -22.18 -22.24
CA LEU A 39 3.60 -23.17 -23.00
C LEU A 39 2.67 -24.00 -22.09
N GLY A 40 1.41 -23.59 -21.94
CA GLY A 40 0.24 -24.45 -21.66
C GLY A 40 0.18 -25.31 -20.39
N ARG A 41 1.25 -25.46 -19.58
CA ARG A 41 1.22 -26.29 -18.37
C ARG A 41 2.01 -25.64 -17.23
N LEU A 42 1.26 -25.32 -16.17
CA LEU A 42 1.71 -24.98 -14.82
C LEU A 42 2.82 -23.93 -14.75
N GLY A 43 2.49 -22.69 -15.14
CA GLY A 43 3.37 -21.55 -14.87
C GLY A 43 3.49 -21.31 -13.37
N LYS A 44 4.72 -21.07 -12.88
CA LYS A 44 4.94 -20.73 -11.48
C LYS A 44 4.38 -19.33 -11.23
N LYS A 45 3.55 -19.19 -10.18
CA LYS A 45 3.04 -17.91 -9.70
C LYS A 45 4.15 -17.22 -8.90
N SER A 46 4.52 -16.00 -9.31
CA SER A 46 5.38 -15.10 -8.54
C SER A 46 4.66 -13.76 -8.32
N PHE A 47 5.21 -12.92 -7.45
CA PHE A 47 4.73 -11.60 -7.14
C PHE A 47 5.81 -10.59 -7.46
N GLU A 48 5.41 -9.50 -8.09
CA GLU A 48 6.28 -8.35 -8.34
C GLU A 48 5.76 -7.17 -7.50
N ILE A 49 6.64 -6.61 -6.69
CA ILE A 49 6.37 -5.48 -5.79
C ILE A 49 7.25 -4.32 -6.23
N THR A 50 6.65 -3.21 -6.65
CA THR A 50 7.38 -1.96 -6.90
C THR A 50 7.27 -1.10 -5.66
N ALA A 51 8.40 -0.72 -5.09
CA ALA A 51 8.49 0.10 -3.89
C ALA A 51 9.45 1.27 -4.09
N ALA A 52 9.27 2.32 -3.30
CA ALA A 52 10.10 3.50 -3.31
C ALA A 52 10.40 3.99 -1.89
N THR A 53 11.54 4.62 -1.70
CA THR A 53 11.85 5.42 -0.50
C THR A 53 12.21 6.83 -0.92
N ASP A 54 11.82 7.82 -0.12
CA ASP A 54 12.20 9.20 -0.34
C ASP A 54 12.73 9.82 0.95
N SER A 55 14.03 10.10 0.98
CA SER A 55 14.73 10.61 2.16
C SER A 55 14.30 12.03 2.55
N ASP A 56 13.61 12.73 1.66
CA ASP A 56 13.08 14.08 1.90
C ASP A 56 11.59 14.07 2.32
N TRP A 57 10.97 12.88 2.41
CA TRP A 57 9.60 12.79 2.91
C TRP A 57 9.61 13.08 4.42
N PRO A 58 8.93 14.15 4.89
CA PRO A 58 8.97 14.50 6.30
C PRO A 58 8.34 13.37 7.13
N ASP A 59 9.09 12.89 8.13
CA ASP A 59 8.58 11.99 9.17
C ASP A 59 7.40 12.67 9.88
N THR A 60 6.17 12.38 9.44
CA THR A 60 4.97 12.80 10.16
C THR A 60 4.74 12.01 11.46
N GLU A 61 5.62 11.08 11.83
CA GLU A 61 5.51 10.24 13.02
C GLU A 61 6.11 10.88 14.29
N ASN A 62 5.41 11.88 14.86
CA ASN A 62 5.22 12.01 16.34
C ASN A 62 4.37 13.22 16.76
N THR A 63 3.46 13.74 15.93
CA THR A 63 2.49 14.70 16.49
C THR A 63 1.37 13.89 17.15
N PRO A 64 1.13 14.03 18.47
CA PRO A 64 -0.05 13.44 19.08
C PRO A 64 -1.27 13.92 18.28
N GLN A 65 -1.99 12.99 17.66
CA GLN A 65 -3.27 13.32 17.03
C GLN A 65 -4.12 13.99 18.13
N ALA A 66 -4.38 15.29 17.96
CA ALA A 66 -5.28 15.98 18.87
C ALA A 66 -6.61 15.20 18.89
N PRO A 67 -7.22 15.01 20.08
CA PRO A 67 -8.45 14.25 20.17
C PRO A 67 -9.48 14.84 19.20
N ILE A 68 -10.11 13.98 18.40
CA ILE A 68 -11.21 14.33 17.50
C ILE A 68 -12.42 14.78 18.30
N THR A 69 -12.39 16.00 18.84
CA THR A 69 -13.58 16.66 19.39
C THR A 69 -14.39 17.24 18.23
N GLY A 70 -14.89 16.36 17.37
CA GLY A 70 -15.73 16.68 16.24
C GLY A 70 -17.10 16.04 16.44
N THR A 71 -18.03 16.82 17.01
CA THR A 71 -19.46 16.53 17.01
C THR A 71 -19.94 16.30 15.58
N TYR A 72 -20.06 15.03 15.16
CA TYR A 72 -20.75 14.67 13.92
C TYR A 72 -22.25 14.85 14.13
N ASN A 73 -22.75 16.06 13.86
CA ASN A 73 -24.17 16.32 13.72
C ASN A 73 -24.69 15.64 12.44
N ARG A 74 -25.09 14.38 12.58
CA ARG A 74 -25.81 13.64 11.54
C ARG A 74 -27.32 13.74 11.77
N SER A 75 -27.88 14.93 11.62
CA SER A 75 -29.31 15.09 11.34
C SER A 75 -29.52 14.91 9.85
N LEU A 76 -29.91 13.69 9.47
CA LEU A 76 -30.44 13.36 8.15
C LEU A 76 -31.73 14.19 7.95
N GLN A 77 -31.65 15.31 7.25
CA GLN A 77 -32.84 15.94 6.67
C GLN A 77 -33.29 15.09 5.48
N ILE A 78 -34.05 14.04 5.77
CA ILE A 78 -34.97 13.44 4.81
C ILE A 78 -36.03 14.49 4.48
N GLN A 79 -35.88 15.14 3.31
CA GLN A 79 -36.95 15.92 2.71
C GLN A 79 -38.07 14.95 2.30
N THR A 80 -39.21 15.00 2.99
CA THR A 80 -40.44 14.39 2.49
C THR A 80 -41.00 15.28 1.38
N PRO A 81 -41.39 14.75 0.21
CA PRO A 81 -42.13 15.54 -0.76
C PRO A 81 -43.51 15.90 -0.20
N SER A 82 -43.92 17.16 -0.36
CA SER A 82 -45.29 17.61 -0.06
C SER A 82 -46.29 16.98 -1.04
N PRO A 83 -47.51 16.65 -0.58
CA PRO A 83 -48.59 16.18 -1.46
C PRO A 83 -49.14 17.28 -2.37
#